data_AF-A0A937ZYX8-F1
#
_entry.id   AF-A0A937ZYX8-F1
#
_cell.length_a   1.000
_cell.length_b   1.000
_cell.length_c   1.000
_cell.angle_alpha   90.00
_cell.angle_beta   90.00
_cell.angle_gamma   90.00
#
_symmetry.space_group_name_H-M   'P 1'
#
loop_
_entity.id
_entity.type
_entity.pdbx_description
1 polymer ?
#
loop_
_entity_poly.entity_id
_entity_poly.type
_entity_poly.pdbx_seq_one_letter_code
_entity_poly.pdbx_strand_id
1 'polypeptide(L)' 'MIGFWALAIGARVKMGTLAGLVLPYPTLGETAKRASGAYFSAKLFDNPALKRVVRLVQRLLP' A
#
# COMPACT_ATOMS: atom_id res chain seq x y z
N MET A 1 -9.57 15.09 6.49
CA MET A 1 -8.43 14.22 6.10
C MET A 1 -7.07 14.93 6.05
N ILE A 2 -7.02 16.27 5.90
CA ILE A 2 -5.73 17.00 5.90
C ILE A 2 -4.93 16.82 7.20
N GLY A 3 -5.59 16.79 8.37
CA GLY A 3 -4.93 16.58 9.66
C GLY A 3 -4.30 15.19 9.82
N PHE A 4 -4.91 14.15 9.25
CA PHE A 4 -4.35 12.79 9.23
C PHE A 4 -3.05 12.76 8.43
N TRP A 5 -3.06 13.36 7.23
CA TRP A 5 -1.85 13.44 6.40
C TRP A 5 -0.79 14.38 6.98
N ALA A 6 -1.18 15.49 7.61
CA ALA A 6 -0.26 16.39 8.31
C ALA A 6 0.46 15.69 9.47
N LEU A 7 -0.25 14.89 10.28
CA LEU A 7 0.35 14.06 11.32
C LEU A 7 1.25 12.97 10.73
N ALA A 8 0.79 12.28 9.69
CA ALA A 8 1.58 11.24 9.02
C ALA A 8 2.91 11.77 8.47
N ILE A 9 2.90 12.97 7.88
CA ILE A 9 4.08 13.65 7.36
C ILE A 9 4.95 14.18 8.52
N GLY A 10 4.35 14.85 9.50
CA GLY A 10 5.05 15.43 10.66
C GLY A 10 5.75 14.37 11.52
N ALA A 11 5.12 13.21 11.70
CA ALA A 11 5.69 12.08 12.44
C ALA A 11 6.49 11.10 11.56
N ARG A 12 6.69 11.40 10.26
CA ARG A 12 7.39 10.55 9.29
C ARG A 12 6.94 9.08 9.32
N VAL A 13 5.63 8.86 9.42
CA VAL A 13 5.05 7.52 9.53
C VAL A 13 5.33 6.74 8.25
N LYS A 14 5.82 5.51 8.39
CA LYS A 14 6.04 4.61 7.25
C LYS A 14 4.70 4.35 6.57
N MET A 15 4.68 4.43 5.23
CA MET A 15 3.46 4.22 4.46
C MET A 15 2.83 2.84 4.74
N GLY A 16 3.65 1.83 5.06
CA GLY A 16 3.19 0.47 5.38
C GLY A 16 2.40 0.41 6.69
N THR A 17 2.78 1.27 7.65
CA THR A 17 2.02 1.44 8.90
C THR A 17 0.67 2.09 8.61
N LEU A 18 0.59 3.06 7.69
CA LEU A 18 -0.68 3.69 7.29
C LEU A 18 -1.61 2.71 6.56
N ALA A 19 -1.06 1.85 5.71
CA ALA A 19 -1.83 0.80 5.02
C ALA A 19 -2.36 -0.29 5.97
N GLY A 20 -1.62 -0.56 7.05
CA GLY A 20 -2.02 -1.53 8.09
C GLY A 20 -3.05 -1.02 9.10
N LEU A 21 -3.40 0.28 9.09
CA LEU A 21 -4.38 0.84 10.03
C LEU A 21 -5.77 0.24 9.80
N VAL A 22 -6.43 -0.24 10.85
CA VAL A 22 -7.85 -0.63 10.81
C VAL A 22 -8.66 0.59 11.25
N LEU A 23 -9.21 1.33 10.30
CA LEU A 23 -10.13 2.42 10.61
C LEU A 23 -11.54 1.88 10.82
N PRO A 24 -12.30 2.43 11.78
CA PRO A 24 -13.70 2.08 11.95
C PRO A 24 -14.48 2.42 10.67
N TYR A 25 -15.27 1.45 10.22
CA TYR A 25 -16.20 1.62 9.10
C TYR A 25 -17.52 2.23 9.60
N PRO A 26 -18.28 2.97 8.77
CA PRO A 26 -17.94 3.65 7.53
C PRO A 26 -17.44 5.08 7.81
N THR A 27 -16.20 5.41 7.44
CA THR A 27 -15.66 6.76 7.62
C THR A 27 -14.90 7.26 6.38
N LEU A 28 -14.89 8.58 6.17
CA LEU A 28 -14.07 9.21 5.12
C LEU A 28 -12.57 8.91 5.28
N GLY A 29 -12.13 8.45 6.45
CA GLY A 29 -10.76 8.01 6.71
C GLY A 29 -10.34 6.73 5.99
N GLU A 30 -11.29 5.92 5.55
CA GLU A 30 -11.00 4.73 4.75
C GLU A 30 -10.33 5.09 3.41
N THR A 31 -10.62 6.28 2.88
CA THR A 31 -9.97 6.79 1.64
C THR A 31 -8.46 6.93 1.79
N ALA A 32 -7.98 7.40 2.95
CA ALA A 32 -6.55 7.55 3.21
C ALA A 32 -5.85 6.18 3.32
N LYS A 33 -6.53 5.19 3.93
CA LYS A 33 -6.07 3.80 3.94
C LYS A 33 -5.99 3.22 2.53
N ARG A 34 -7.04 3.36 1.71
CA ARG A 34 -7.04 2.89 0.31
C ARG A 34 -5.95 3.54 -0.52
N ALA A 35 -5.74 4.85 -0.36
CA ALA A 35 -4.66 5.57 -1.02
C ALA A 35 -3.26 5.04 -0.61
N SER A 36 -3.07 4.73 0.68
CA SER A 36 -1.82 4.14 1.16
C SER A 36 -1.59 2.71 0.65
N GLY A 37 -2.64 1.90 0.49
CA GLY A 37 -2.56 0.58 -0.14
C GLY A 37 -2.23 0.65 -1.63
N ALA A 38 -2.85 1.58 -2.36
CA ALA A 38 -2.60 1.77 -3.79
C ALA A 38 -1.13 2.13 -4.10
N TYR A 39 -0.46 2.87 -3.22
CA TYR A 39 0.98 3.16 -3.33
C TYR A 39 1.85 1.89 -3.32
N PHE A 40 1.53 0.93 -2.44
CA PHE A 40 2.25 -0.34 -2.40
C PHE A 40 1.90 -1.24 -3.59
N SER A 41 0.64 -1.27 -4.02
CA SER A 41 0.23 -2.02 -5.21
C SER A 41 1.00 -1.56 -6.45
N ALA A 42 1.11 -0.25 -6.68
CA ALA A 42 1.88 0.25 -7.83
C ALA A 42 3.37 -0.15 -7.76
N LYS A 43 4.00 0.00 -6.58
CA LYS A 43 5.42 -0.34 -6.42
C LYS A 43 5.72 -1.84 -6.49
N LEU A 44 4.78 -2.67 -6.05
CA LEU A 44 4.95 -4.13 -6.04
C LEU A 44 4.71 -4.72 -7.44
N PHE A 45 3.65 -4.33 -8.13
CA PHE A 45 3.27 -4.92 -9.41
C PHE A 45 3.98 -4.30 -10.63
N ASP A 46 4.61 -3.13 -10.51
CA ASP A 46 5.40 -2.55 -11.61
C ASP A 46 6.85 -3.08 -11.66
N ASN A 47 7.33 -3.73 -10.59
CA ASN A 47 8.73 -4.18 -10.50
C ASN A 47 9.07 -5.27 -11.54
N PRO A 48 9.99 -5.01 -12.49
CA PRO A 48 10.37 -5.97 -13.54
C PRO A 48 11.07 -7.23 -12.97
N ALA A 49 11.74 -7.14 -11.82
CA ALA A 49 12.31 -8.29 -11.14
C ALA A 49 11.22 -9.21 -10.58
N LEU A 50 10.17 -8.65 -9.98
CA LEU A 50 9.04 -9.44 -9.47
C LEU A 50 8.29 -10.13 -10.62
N LYS A 51 8.07 -9.45 -11.75
CA LYS A 51 7.49 -10.05 -12.96
C LYS A 51 8.32 -11.23 -13.49
N ARG A 52 9.66 -11.14 -13.45
CA ARG A 52 10.55 -12.25 -13.83
C ARG A 52 10.42 -13.43 -12.87
N VAL A 53 10.38 -13.18 -11.56
CA VAL A 53 10.20 -14.23 -10.55
C VAL A 53 8.83 -14.91 -10.70
N VAL A 54 7.75 -14.14 -10.82
CA VAL A 54 6.40 -14.67 -11.05
C VAL A 54 6.36 -15.53 -12.31
N ARG A 55 6.97 -15.08 -13.41
CA ARG A 55 7.05 -15.84 -14.66
C ARG A 55 7.88 -17.13 -14.52
N LEU A 56 8.92 -17.12 -13.68
CA LEU A 56 9.76 -18.29 -13.42
C LEU A 56 9.01 -19.32 -12.56
N VAL A 57 8.24 -18.85 -11.57
CA VAL A 57 7.34 -19.71 -10.75
C VAL A 57 6.21 -20.30 -11.60
N GLN A 58 5.53 -19.49 -12.42
CA GLN A 58 4.50 -19.95 -13.38
C GLN A 58 5.02 -20.96 -14.40
N ARG A 59 6.33 -20.99 -14.63
CA ARG A 59 6.97 -21.95 -15.55
C ARG A 59 7.39 -23.25 -14.85
N LEU A 60 7.57 -23.21 -13.52
CA LEU A 60 7.97 -24.35 -12.69
C LEU A 60 6.77 -25.10 -12.11
N LEU A 61 5.67 -24.40 -11.84
CA LEU A 61 4.41 -24.97 -11.36
C LEU A 61 3.32 -24.62 -12.39
N PRO A 62 2.75 -25.61 -13.10
CA PRO A 62 1.69 -25.39 -14.08
C PRO A 62 0.42 -24.82 -13.44
#